data_AF-A0A3D4YIA2-F1
#
_entry.id   AF-A0A3D4YIA2-F1
#
_cell.length_a   1.000
_cell.length_b   1.000
_cell.length_c   1.000
_cell.angle_alpha   90.00
_cell.angle_beta   90.00
_cell.angle_gamma   90.00
#
_symmetry.space_group_name_H-M   'P 1'
#
loop_
_entity.id
_entity.type
_entity.pdbx_description
1 polymer ?
#
loop_
_entity_poly.entity_id
_entity_poly.type
_entity_poly.pdbx_seq_one_letter_code
_entity_poly.pdbx_strand_id
1 'polypeptide(L)' 'NDFSPGAIGVYSYLNRIDRGLRHFCALNRKFDVKLLDKSDLIPLTVDAYDILAMTEDALL' A
#
# COMPACT_ATOMS: atom_id res chain seq x y z
N ASN A 1 5.02 21.71 -22.64
CA ASN A 1 5.59 20.80 -21.63
C ASN A 1 6.55 21.60 -20.76
N ASP A 2 6.02 22.47 -19.91
CA ASP A 2 6.82 23.31 -19.02
C ASP A 2 6.51 22.93 -17.57
N PHE A 3 6.97 21.74 -17.20
CA PHE A 3 6.86 21.26 -15.82
C PHE A 3 8.13 21.63 -15.10
N SER A 4 8.00 22.21 -13.90
CA SER A 4 9.16 22.41 -13.02
C SER A 4 9.90 21.08 -12.84
N PRO A 5 11.24 21.05 -12.90
CA PRO A 5 12.03 19.84 -12.71
C PRO A 5 11.68 19.06 -11.43
N GLY A 6 11.28 19.78 -10.37
CA GLY A 6 10.79 19.16 -9.12
C GLY A 6 9.49 18.37 -9.32
N ALA A 7 8.56 18.87 -10.14
CA ALA A 7 7.31 18.17 -10.45
C ALA A 7 7.56 16.89 -11.26
N ILE A 8 8.55 16.90 -12.16
CA ILE A 8 8.96 15.70 -12.92
C ILE A 8 9.51 14.63 -11.96
N GLY A 9 10.32 15.03 -10.99
CA GLY A 9 10.86 14.14 -9.95
C GLY A 9 9.76 13.48 -9.11
N VAL A 10 8.80 14.27 -8.61
CA VAL A 10 7.67 13.77 -7.83
C VAL A 10 6.80 12.82 -8.65
N TYR A 11 6.49 13.17 -9.90
CA TYR A 11 5.71 12.31 -10.79
C TYR A 11 6.41 10.96 -11.04
N SER A 12 7.71 10.97 -11.33
CA SER A 12 8.50 9.76 -11.50
C SER A 12 8.51 8.89 -10.24
N TYR A 13 8.61 9.52 -9.07
CA TYR A 13 8.56 8.81 -7.78
C TYR A 13 7.21 8.14 -7.53
N LEU A 14 6.10 8.84 -7.76
CA LEU A 14 4.75 8.27 -7.64
C LEU A 14 4.54 7.09 -8.60
N ASN A 15 5.04 7.20 -9.83
CA ASN A 15 5.00 6.10 -10.79
C ASN A 15 5.80 4.88 -10.33
N ARG A 16 6.92 5.07 -9.63
CA ARG A 16 7.69 3.96 -9.05
C ARG A 16 6.93 3.28 -7.92
N ILE A 17 6.25 4.05 -7.06
CA ILE A 17 5.41 3.51 -5.99
C ILE A 17 4.25 2.70 -6.57
N ASP A 18 3.49 3.24 -7.54
CA ASP A 18 2.35 2.53 -8.15
C ASP A 18 2.77 1.18 -8.76
N ARG A 19 3.87 1.16 -9.53
CA ARG A 19 4.38 -0.08 -10.14
C ARG A 19 4.88 -1.08 -9.11
N GLY A 20 5.64 -0.60 -8.11
CA GLY A 20 6.15 -1.46 -7.03
C GLY A 20 5.01 -2.09 -6.22
N LEU A 21 3.98 -1.29 -5.90
CA LEU A 21 2.82 -1.77 -5.17
C LEU A 21 2.08 -2.85 -5.97
N ARG A 22 1.80 -2.62 -7.26
CA ARG A 22 1.16 -3.63 -8.12
C ARG A 22 1.97 -4.92 -8.24
N HIS A 23 3.30 -4.85 -8.21
CA HIS A 23 4.15 -6.05 -8.18
C HIS A 23 4.00 -6.86 -6.88
N PHE A 24 3.91 -6.20 -5.73
CA PHE A 24 3.61 -6.91 -4.48
C PHE A 24 2.22 -7.55 -4.50
N CYS A 25 1.23 -6.86 -5.06
CA CYS A 25 -0.13 -7.37 -5.12
C CYS A 25 -0.29 -8.57 -6.08
N ALA A 26 0.57 -8.68 -7.09
CA ALA A 26 0.55 -9.79 -8.05
C ALA A 26 0.75 -11.15 -7.38
N LEU A 27 1.54 -11.21 -6.28
CA LEU A 27 1.73 -12.44 -5.50
C LEU A 27 0.41 -12.92 -4.88
N ASN A 28 -0.40 -11.97 -4.40
CA ASN A 28 -1.72 -12.21 -3.83
C ASN A 28 -2.85 -12.21 -4.87
N ARG A 29 -2.53 -12.17 -6.18
CA ARG A 29 -3.48 -12.12 -7.32
C ARG A 29 -4.47 -10.94 -7.25
N LYS A 30 -4.08 -9.85 -6.59
CA LYS A 30 -4.87 -8.62 -6.44
C LYS A 30 -4.31 -7.54 -7.38
N PHE A 31 -4.74 -7.49 -8.64
CA PHE A 31 -4.09 -6.61 -9.64
C PHE A 31 -4.54 -5.13 -9.62
N ASP A 32 -5.52 -4.80 -8.78
CA ASP A 32 -5.98 -3.43 -8.52
C ASP A 32 -5.73 -3.10 -7.03
N VAL A 33 -5.15 -1.92 -6.77
CA VAL A 33 -4.87 -1.42 -5.41
C VAL A 33 -6.14 -1.36 -4.56
N LYS A 34 -7.31 -1.18 -5.18
CA LYS A 34 -8.61 -1.19 -4.50
C LYS A 34 -8.96 -2.54 -3.85
N LEU A 35 -8.29 -3.61 -4.24
CA LEU A 35 -8.50 -4.95 -3.68
C LEU A 35 -7.67 -5.21 -2.43
N LEU A 36 -6.75 -4.31 -2.08
CA LEU A 36 -5.94 -4.42 -0.87
C LEU A 36 -6.77 -4.09 0.36
N ASP A 37 -6.63 -4.91 1.39
CA ASP A 37 -7.20 -4.66 2.70
C ASP A 37 -6.24 -5.11 3.82
N LYS A 38 -6.69 -4.98 5.07
CA LYS A 38 -5.88 -5.36 6.24
C LYS A 38 -5.53 -6.85 6.28
N SER A 39 -6.29 -7.72 5.62
CA SER A 39 -5.99 -9.17 5.55
C SER A 39 -4.75 -9.49 4.71
N ASP A 40 -4.29 -8.55 3.89
CA ASP A 40 -3.03 -8.68 3.14
C ASP A 40 -1.78 -8.40 3.99
N LEU A 41 -1.96 -7.94 5.24
CA LEU A 41 -0.86 -7.60 6.15
C LEU A 41 -0.61 -8.72 7.15
N ILE A 42 0.66 -9.09 7.29
CA ILE A 42 1.11 -10.04 8.31
C ILE A 42 1.88 -9.25 9.37
N PRO A 43 1.34 -9.09 10.59
CA PRO A 43 2.04 -8.39 11.66
C PRO A 43 3.23 -9.24 12.13
N LEU A 44 4.41 -8.60 12.21
CA LEU A 44 5.65 -9.26 12.64
C LEU A 44 6.06 -8.89 14.08
N THR A 45 5.33 -7.97 14.71
CA THR A 45 5.54 -7.53 16.09
C THR A 45 4.22 -7.54 16.85
N VAL A 46 4.30 -7.60 18.19
CA VAL A 46 3.13 -7.52 19.07
C VAL A 46 2.41 -6.18 18.87
N ASP A 47 3.14 -5.07 18.82
CA ASP A 47 2.55 -3.75 18.59
C ASP A 47 1.78 -3.69 17.25
N ALA A 48 2.31 -4.29 16.19
CA ALA A 48 1.65 -4.33 14.90
C ALA A 48 0.40 -5.20 14.92
N TYR A 49 0.43 -6.32 15.67
CA TYR A 49 -0.73 -7.18 15.87
C TYR A 49 -1.84 -6.43 16.62
N ASP A 50 -1.50 -5.75 17.71
CA ASP A 50 -2.46 -5.00 18.52
C ASP A 50 -3.15 -3.92 17.69
N ILE A 51 -2.41 -3.17 16.86
CA ILE A 51 -2.99 -2.17 15.95
C ILE A 51 -3.94 -2.82 14.92
N LEU A 52 -3.56 -3.97 14.35
CA LEU A 52 -4.39 -4.67 13.37
C LEU A 52 -5.68 -5.22 14.00
N ALA A 53 -5.56 -5.81 15.19
CA ALA A 53 -6.64 -6.44 15.95
C ALA A 53 -7.61 -5.43 16.56
N MET A 54 -7.13 -4.27 17.04
CA MET A 54 -8.00 -3.17 17.49
C MET A 54 -8.97 -2.70 16.37
N THR A 55 -8.58 -2.86 15.11
CA THR A 55 -9.43 -2.54 13.95
C THR A 55 -10.50 -3.63 13.70
N GLU A 56 -10.41 -4.82 14.29
CA GLU A 56 -11.43 -5.88 14.24
C GLU A 56 -12.48 -5.71 15.35
N ASP A 57 -12.06 -5.35 16.56
CA ASP A 57 -12.96 -5.20 17.72
C ASP A 57 -13.89 -3.98 17.62
N ALA A 58 -13.52 -2.94 16.85
CA ALA A 58 -14.35 -1.75 16.64
C ALA A 58 -15.60 -1.97 15.75
N LEU A 59 -15.79 -3.20 15.22
CA LEU A 59 -16.90 -3.56 14.32
C LEU A 59 -17.93 -4.52 14.98
N LEU A 60 -17.82 -4.78 16.27
CA LEU A 60 -18.79 -5.51 17.12
C LEU A 60 -19.46 -4.57 18.13
#